data_AF-A0A1B8RSY6-F1
#
_entry.id   AF-A0A1B8RSY6-F1
#
_cell.length_a   1.000
_cell.length_b   1.000
_cell.length_c   1.000
_cell.angle_alpha   90.00
_cell.angle_beta   90.00
_cell.angle_gamma   90.00
#
_symmetry.space_group_name_H-M   'P 1'
#
loop_
_entity.id
_entity.type
_entity.pdbx_description
1 polymer ?
#
loop_
_entity_poly.entity_id
_entity_poly.type
_entity_poly.pdbx_seq_one_letter_code
_entity_poly.pdbx_strand_id
1 'polypeptide(L)'
;MPNWCTGDLKVRGRYKDIKEFLSKEMMILGGSIFNRTYEEPIIDEECGISIDVGKQGMWFRNAYRSYFENDIDIWIDKEEKEAGNILTMNLGELRTAWGIDTKALTELSKQYNLDFKIYAYEKGMEFNIDFEVHKGEVIKNNEIKFDDYTWECTNPEIGG
;
A
#
# COMPACT_ATOMS: atom_id res chain seq x y z
N MET A 1 -2.55 19.01 -11.05
CA MET A 1 -1.93 18.11 -10.06
C MET A 1 -2.82 16.88 -9.93
N PRO A 2 -2.29 15.68 -9.65
CA PRO A 2 -3.14 14.54 -9.34
C PRO A 2 -3.89 14.79 -8.04
N ASN A 3 -5.15 14.37 -7.98
CA ASN A 3 -5.81 14.15 -6.69
C ASN A 3 -5.34 12.79 -6.16
N TRP A 4 -5.13 12.67 -4.85
CA TRP A 4 -4.66 11.43 -4.25
C TRP A 4 -5.83 10.64 -3.65
N CYS A 5 -5.97 9.38 -4.04
CA CYS A 5 -6.80 8.41 -3.35
C CYS A 5 -5.94 7.74 -2.28
N THR A 6 -6.35 7.85 -1.03
CA THR A 6 -5.48 7.60 0.12
C THR A 6 -6.15 6.70 1.14
N GLY A 7 -5.45 5.66 1.58
CA GLY A 7 -5.91 4.77 2.65
C GLY A 7 -4.86 3.76 3.08
N ASP A 8 -5.10 3.14 4.22
CA ASP A 8 -4.17 2.15 4.79
C ASP A 8 -4.21 0.84 3.99
N LEU A 9 -3.06 0.44 3.44
CA LEU A 9 -2.93 -0.86 2.76
C LEU A 9 -2.60 -1.94 3.79
N LYS A 10 -3.54 -2.86 4.00
CA LYS A 10 -3.31 -4.09 4.74
C LYS A 10 -2.85 -5.20 3.81
N VAL A 11 -1.86 -5.96 4.27
CA VAL A 11 -1.37 -7.17 3.61
C VAL A 11 -1.54 -8.36 4.55
N ARG A 12 -1.89 -9.52 4.00
CA ARG A 12 -1.91 -10.78 4.73
C ARG A 12 -1.22 -11.88 3.94
N GLY A 13 -0.32 -12.62 4.56
CA GLY A 13 0.46 -13.66 3.90
C GLY A 13 1.59 -14.21 4.77
N ARG A 14 2.44 -15.07 4.23
CA ARG A 14 3.65 -15.53 4.95
C ARG A 14 4.68 -14.42 4.97
N TYR A 15 5.45 -14.32 6.05
CA TYR A 15 6.53 -13.33 6.19
C TYR A 15 7.45 -13.26 4.96
N LYS A 16 7.92 -14.43 4.48
CA LYS A 16 8.81 -14.52 3.31
C LYS A 16 8.20 -13.91 2.04
N ASP A 17 6.89 -14.09 1.85
CA ASP A 17 6.18 -13.65 0.64
C ASP A 17 5.96 -12.12 0.71
N ILE A 18 5.65 -11.59 1.91
CA ILE A 18 5.53 -10.15 2.16
C ILE A 18 6.88 -9.45 1.95
N LYS A 19 7.95 -10.02 2.50
CA LYS A 19 9.31 -9.51 2.34
C LYS A 19 9.72 -9.50 0.86
N GLU A 20 9.46 -10.58 0.13
CA GLU A 20 9.80 -10.67 -1.29
C GLU A 20 9.02 -9.63 -2.11
N PHE A 21 7.73 -9.44 -1.82
CA PHE A 21 6.91 -8.37 -2.41
C PHE A 21 7.52 -6.99 -2.16
N LEU A 22 7.81 -6.64 -0.90
CA LEU A 22 8.35 -5.33 -0.55
C LEU A 22 9.72 -5.09 -1.22
N SER A 23 10.61 -6.07 -1.22
CA SER A 23 11.94 -5.92 -1.83
C SER A 23 11.90 -5.81 -3.35
N LYS A 24 11.03 -6.57 -4.03
CA LYS A 24 11.04 -6.67 -5.50
C LYS A 24 10.14 -5.66 -6.20
N GLU A 25 8.99 -5.34 -5.61
CA GLU A 25 7.96 -4.51 -6.27
C GLU A 25 8.02 -3.05 -5.88
N MET A 26 8.80 -2.73 -4.85
CA MET A 26 8.98 -1.36 -4.37
C MET A 26 10.36 -0.81 -4.73
N MET A 27 10.44 0.52 -4.76
CA MET A 27 11.68 1.27 -4.90
C MET A 27 11.58 2.57 -4.10
N ILE A 28 12.65 2.96 -3.42
CA ILE A 28 12.74 4.26 -2.76
C ILE A 28 13.24 5.27 -3.78
N LEU A 29 12.51 6.37 -3.92
CA LEU A 29 12.91 7.46 -4.78
C LEU A 29 13.85 8.40 -4.01
N GLY A 30 14.93 8.82 -4.67
CA GLY A 30 15.89 9.75 -4.10
C GLY A 30 16.45 10.75 -5.12
N GLY A 31 17.46 11.49 -4.68
CA GLY A 31 18.13 12.48 -5.50
C GLY A 31 17.29 13.76 -5.69
N SER A 32 17.56 14.49 -6.76
CA SER A 32 16.87 15.75 -7.08
C SER A 32 15.90 15.58 -8.24
N ILE A 33 15.03 16.57 -8.48
CA ILE A 33 14.13 16.60 -9.64
C ILE A 33 14.90 16.38 -10.96
N PHE A 34 16.15 16.85 -11.05
CA PHE A 34 16.99 16.75 -12.25
C PHE A 34 17.87 15.50 -12.29
N ASN A 35 18.06 14.82 -11.17
CA ASN A 35 18.88 13.61 -11.08
C ASN A 35 18.26 12.68 -10.04
N ARG A 36 17.24 11.94 -10.47
CA ARG A 36 16.52 10.98 -9.63
C ARG A 36 17.33 9.72 -9.46
N THR A 37 17.40 9.21 -8.24
CA THR A 37 17.94 7.88 -7.92
C THR A 37 16.79 6.95 -7.55
N TYR A 38 16.99 5.66 -7.80
CA TYR A 38 16.03 4.61 -7.45
C TYR A 38 16.80 3.53 -6.71
N GLU A 39 16.42 3.30 -5.47
CA GLU A 39 17.11 2.36 -4.59
C GLU A 39 16.14 1.24 -4.18
N GLU A 40 16.67 0.04 -3.98
CA GLU A 40 15.88 -1.05 -3.39
C GLU A 40 15.66 -0.76 -1.90
N PRO A 41 14.46 -1.02 -1.36
CA PRO A 41 14.22 -0.81 0.06
C PRO A 41 15.06 -1.79 0.89
N ILE A 42 15.74 -1.25 1.89
CA ILE A 42 16.44 -2.04 2.90
C ILE A 42 15.44 -2.36 3.99
N ILE A 43 15.22 -3.65 4.24
CA ILE A 43 14.31 -4.13 5.28
C ILE A 43 15.15 -4.50 6.50
N ASP A 44 15.03 -3.73 7.58
CA ASP A 44 15.54 -4.13 8.89
C ASP A 44 14.58 -5.15 9.51
N GLU A 45 15.18 -6.26 9.94
CA GLU A 45 14.51 -7.47 10.37
C GLU A 45 14.71 -7.77 11.86
N GLU A 46 15.40 -6.90 12.61
CA GLU A 46 15.75 -7.13 14.02
C GLU A 46 14.48 -7.36 14.88
N CYS A 47 13.45 -6.53 14.64
CA CYS A 47 12.18 -6.54 15.36
C CYS A 47 10.95 -6.79 14.46
N GLY A 48 11.13 -7.14 13.18
CA GLY A 48 10.03 -7.42 12.25
C GLY A 48 10.29 -6.95 10.82
N ILE A 49 9.58 -5.89 10.41
CA ILE A 49 9.81 -5.17 9.14
C ILE A 49 9.92 -3.69 9.51
N SER A 50 11.12 -3.12 9.33
CA SER A 50 11.32 -1.67 9.37
C SER A 50 11.96 -1.20 8.06
N ILE A 51 11.38 -0.16 7.44
CA ILE A 51 11.86 0.42 6.18
C ILE A 51 11.80 1.96 6.30
N ASP A 52 12.97 2.60 6.19
CA ASP A 52 13.09 4.05 6.01
C ASP A 52 12.73 4.38 4.55
N VAL A 53 11.62 5.07 4.36
CA VAL A 53 11.03 5.37 3.05
C VAL A 53 11.66 6.62 2.43
N GLY A 54 12.31 7.46 3.24
CA GLY A 54 12.92 8.70 2.81
C GLY A 54 11.92 9.75 2.31
N LYS A 55 12.43 10.95 2.01
CA LYS A 55 11.58 12.14 1.75
C LYS A 55 10.75 12.11 0.47
N GLN A 56 11.07 11.25 -0.49
CA GLN A 56 10.38 11.21 -1.78
C GLN A 56 9.47 10.00 -1.91
N GLY A 57 9.33 9.19 -0.85
CA GLY A 57 8.43 8.06 -0.81
C GLY A 57 9.00 6.77 -1.42
N MET A 58 8.31 5.68 -1.12
CA MET A 58 8.58 4.34 -1.60
C MET A 58 7.48 3.96 -2.59
N TRP A 59 7.87 3.87 -3.87
CA TRP A 59 6.98 3.75 -5.00
C TRP A 59 6.85 2.31 -5.47
N PHE A 60 5.67 1.95 -5.95
CA PHE A 60 5.47 0.72 -6.70
C PHE A 60 6.17 0.82 -8.06
N ARG A 61 6.85 -0.25 -8.45
CA ARG A 61 7.41 -0.40 -9.80
C ARG A 61 6.34 -0.65 -10.84
N ASN A 62 5.32 -1.44 -10.47
CA ASN A 62 4.32 -1.99 -11.39
C ASN A 62 2.87 -1.55 -11.07
N ALA A 63 2.69 -0.46 -10.33
CA ALA A 63 1.37 0.15 -10.12
C ALA A 63 1.37 1.62 -10.55
N TYR A 64 0.27 2.10 -11.10
CA TYR A 64 0.17 3.47 -11.55
C TYR A 64 0.29 4.44 -10.37
N ARG A 65 1.34 5.28 -10.38
CA ARG A 65 1.57 6.39 -9.44
C ARG A 65 1.11 6.11 -8.00
N SER A 66 1.56 4.98 -7.47
CA SER A 66 1.23 4.50 -6.12
C SER A 66 2.50 4.51 -5.27
N TYR A 67 2.42 5.06 -4.06
CA TYR A 67 3.56 5.12 -3.15
C TYR A 67 3.14 5.19 -1.67
N PHE A 68 4.05 4.77 -0.79
CA PHE A 68 4.01 5.07 0.64
C PHE A 68 4.86 6.31 0.90
N GLU A 69 4.34 7.25 1.69
CA GLU A 69 5.06 8.46 2.05
C GLU A 69 5.81 8.34 3.38
N ASN A 70 5.30 7.52 4.28
CA ASN A 70 5.84 7.33 5.63
C ASN A 70 6.62 6.02 5.73
N ASP A 71 7.52 5.98 6.71
CA ASP A 71 8.26 4.77 7.08
C ASP A 71 7.30 3.63 7.44
N ILE A 72 7.72 2.41 7.13
CA ILE A 72 6.97 1.20 7.50
C ILE A 72 7.67 0.59 8.70
N ASP A 73 7.01 0.60 9.85
CA ASP A 73 7.49 -0.01 11.09
C ASP A 73 6.45 -0.98 11.65
N ILE A 74 6.74 -2.27 11.51
CA ILE A 74 5.86 -3.35 11.94
C ILE A 74 6.65 -4.28 12.85
N TRP A 75 6.23 -4.35 14.10
CA TRP A 75 6.78 -5.27 15.07
C TRP A 75 6.21 -6.68 14.86
N ILE A 76 7.08 -7.69 14.86
CA ILE A 76 6.73 -9.10 14.68
C ILE A 76 7.52 -9.92 15.69
N ASP A 77 6.82 -10.74 16.47
CA ASP A 77 7.44 -11.66 17.40
C ASP A 77 8.36 -12.66 16.68
N LYS A 78 9.52 -12.96 17.27
CA LYS A 78 10.47 -13.93 16.70
C LYS A 78 9.83 -15.30 16.48
N GLU A 79 9.00 -15.74 17.43
CA GLU A 79 8.28 -17.01 17.32
C GLU A 79 7.28 -17.01 16.15
N GLU A 80 6.56 -15.91 15.94
CA GLU A 80 5.63 -15.78 14.81
C GLU A 80 6.35 -15.77 13.45
N LYS A 81 7.52 -15.11 13.40
CA LYS A 81 8.38 -15.07 12.23
C LYS A 81 8.90 -16.45 11.86
N GLU A 82 9.34 -17.25 12.84
CA GLU A 82 9.91 -18.59 12.63
C GLU A 82 8.85 -19.67 12.39
N ALA A 83 7.64 -19.53 12.96
CA ALA A 83 6.57 -20.51 12.84
C ALA A 83 6.02 -20.66 11.40
N GLY A 84 6.35 -19.75 10.48
CA GLY A 84 5.83 -19.76 9.11
C GLY A 84 4.33 -19.46 9.03
N ASN A 85 3.79 -18.80 10.06
CA ASN A 85 2.39 -18.43 10.17
C ASN A 85 1.99 -17.41 9.09
N ILE A 86 0.67 -17.33 8.85
CA ILE A 86 0.08 -16.24 8.08
C ILE A 86 -0.01 -15.01 8.98
N LEU A 87 0.68 -13.95 8.59
CA LEU A 87 0.72 -12.68 9.28
C LEU A 87 -0.24 -11.71 8.60
N THR A 88 -0.85 -10.81 9.37
CA THR A 88 -1.64 -9.67 8.87
C THR A 88 -0.99 -8.39 9.34
N MET A 89 -0.65 -7.51 8.40
CA MET A 89 0.09 -6.29 8.67
C MET A 89 -0.61 -5.08 8.04
N ASN A 90 -0.56 -3.93 8.70
CA ASN A 90 -0.88 -2.65 8.08
C ASN A 90 0.43 -2.04 7.60
N LEU A 91 0.60 -1.90 6.29
CA LEU A 91 1.79 -1.28 5.69
C LEU A 91 1.75 0.26 5.80
N GLY A 92 0.64 0.82 6.25
CA GLY A 92 0.43 2.26 6.39
C GLY A 92 -0.28 2.88 5.19
N GLU A 93 -0.25 4.21 5.16
CA GLU A 93 -0.99 5.02 4.19
C GLU A 93 -0.40 4.86 2.78
N LEU A 94 -1.17 4.19 1.91
CA LEU A 94 -0.92 4.15 0.48
C LEU A 94 -1.59 5.35 -0.18
N ARG A 95 -0.85 6.04 -1.05
CA ARG A 95 -1.36 7.13 -1.88
C ARG A 95 -1.28 6.74 -3.34
N THR A 96 -2.41 6.79 -4.05
CA THR A 96 -2.47 6.52 -5.49
C THR A 96 -3.16 7.65 -6.24
N ALA A 97 -2.59 8.10 -7.35
CA ALA A 97 -3.21 9.16 -8.16
C ALA A 97 -4.56 8.71 -8.75
N TRP A 98 -5.60 9.53 -8.57
CA TRP A 98 -6.96 9.41 -9.12
C TRP A 98 -7.81 8.22 -8.66
N GLY A 99 -7.23 7.22 -7.99
CA GLY A 99 -7.94 6.03 -7.53
C GLY A 99 -6.97 4.87 -7.31
N ILE A 100 -7.32 3.93 -6.43
CA ILE A 100 -6.47 2.76 -6.17
C ILE A 100 -6.34 1.90 -7.44
N ASP A 101 -5.10 1.53 -7.78
CA ASP A 101 -4.81 0.61 -8.90
C ASP A 101 -5.13 -0.84 -8.52
N THR A 102 -6.42 -1.15 -8.48
CA THR A 102 -6.95 -2.47 -8.08
C THR A 102 -6.48 -3.59 -8.99
N LYS A 103 -6.15 -3.30 -10.25
CA LYS A 103 -5.61 -4.28 -11.19
C LYS A 103 -4.19 -4.68 -10.80
N ALA A 104 -3.31 -3.70 -10.58
CA ALA A 104 -1.95 -3.96 -10.13
C ALA A 104 -1.94 -4.73 -8.79
N LEU A 105 -2.76 -4.32 -7.81
CA LEU A 105 -2.87 -5.04 -6.53
C LEU A 105 -3.37 -6.48 -6.72
N THR A 106 -4.28 -6.74 -7.67
CA THR A 106 -4.76 -8.09 -7.98
C THR A 106 -3.67 -8.97 -8.58
N GLU A 107 -2.89 -8.43 -9.51
CA GLU A 107 -1.76 -9.14 -10.13
C GLU A 107 -0.67 -9.47 -9.10
N LEU A 108 -0.31 -8.49 -8.27
CA LEU A 108 0.63 -8.65 -7.16
C LEU A 108 0.15 -9.67 -6.13
N SER A 109 -1.14 -9.63 -5.78
CA SER A 109 -1.77 -10.57 -4.85
C SER A 109 -1.59 -12.01 -5.33
N LYS A 110 -1.80 -12.26 -6.63
CA LYS A 110 -1.59 -13.56 -7.25
C LYS A 110 -0.11 -13.95 -7.28
N GLN A 111 0.75 -13.04 -7.71
CA GLN A 111 2.17 -13.28 -7.92
C GLN A 111 2.88 -13.68 -6.62
N TYR A 112 2.56 -13.01 -5.51
CA TYR A 112 3.20 -13.24 -4.22
C TYR A 112 2.36 -14.11 -3.27
N ASN A 113 1.19 -14.61 -3.70
CA ASN A 113 0.28 -15.36 -2.83
C ASN A 113 -0.06 -14.58 -1.54
N LEU A 114 -0.37 -13.30 -1.71
CA LEU A 114 -0.73 -12.35 -0.67
C LEU A 114 -2.21 -11.96 -0.79
N ASP A 115 -2.81 -11.57 0.31
CA ASP A 115 -4.10 -10.89 0.31
C ASP A 115 -3.86 -9.40 0.57
N PHE A 116 -4.60 -8.54 -0.13
CA PHE A 116 -4.58 -7.10 0.10
C PHE A 116 -5.98 -6.61 0.46
N LYS A 117 -6.03 -5.63 1.37
CA LYS A 117 -7.25 -4.93 1.73
C LYS A 117 -6.96 -3.45 1.94
N ILE A 118 -7.78 -2.59 1.35
CA ILE A 118 -7.68 -1.15 1.50
C ILE A 118 -9.07 -0.52 1.45
N TYR A 119 -9.32 0.40 2.37
CA TYR A 119 -10.41 1.36 2.26
C TYR A 119 -9.77 2.74 2.10
N ALA A 120 -10.00 3.40 0.97
CA ALA A 120 -9.34 4.65 0.64
C ALA A 120 -10.35 5.74 0.25
N TYR A 121 -9.93 6.98 0.44
CA TYR A 121 -10.70 8.21 0.29
C TYR A 121 -10.11 9.07 -0.82
N GLU A 122 -10.94 9.65 -1.68
CA GLU A 122 -10.53 10.60 -2.72
C GLU A 122 -11.45 11.82 -2.69
N LYS A 123 -10.96 12.92 -2.12
CA LYS A 123 -11.73 14.16 -1.91
C LYS A 123 -12.02 14.91 -3.21
N GLY A 124 -11.10 14.95 -4.16
CA GLY A 124 -11.22 15.83 -5.33
C GLY A 124 -12.25 15.36 -6.36
N MET A 125 -12.54 14.07 -6.42
CA MET A 125 -13.61 13.44 -7.20
C MET A 125 -14.72 12.85 -6.32
N GLU A 126 -14.63 13.05 -5.00
CA GLU A 126 -15.68 12.77 -4.02
C GLU A 126 -16.16 11.31 -4.01
N PHE A 127 -15.22 10.37 -3.90
CA PHE A 127 -15.53 8.94 -3.78
C PHE A 127 -14.63 8.23 -2.77
N ASN A 128 -15.10 7.09 -2.28
CA ASN A 128 -14.28 6.13 -1.54
C ASN A 128 -14.18 4.81 -2.31
N ILE A 129 -13.18 4.00 -2.00
CA ILE A 129 -13.01 2.65 -2.56
C ILE A 129 -12.80 1.65 -1.43
N ASP A 130 -13.62 0.59 -1.42
CA ASP A 130 -13.48 -0.56 -0.52
C ASP A 130 -13.04 -1.77 -1.36
N PHE A 131 -11.75 -2.06 -1.30
CA PHE A 131 -11.11 -3.08 -2.13
C PHE A 131 -10.49 -4.19 -1.27
N GLU A 132 -10.72 -5.44 -1.67
CA GLU A 132 -10.16 -6.62 -1.04
C GLU A 132 -9.92 -7.72 -2.08
N VAL A 133 -8.72 -8.31 -2.08
CA VAL A 133 -8.31 -9.36 -3.02
C VAL A 133 -7.50 -10.43 -2.29
N HIS A 134 -7.81 -11.71 -2.52
CA HIS A 134 -7.11 -12.83 -1.90
C HIS A 134 -6.46 -13.68 -2.99
N LYS A 135 -5.13 -13.76 -3.01
CA LYS A 135 -4.35 -14.57 -3.98
C LYS A 135 -4.78 -14.38 -5.44
N GLY A 136 -5.13 -13.16 -5.83
CA GLY A 136 -5.60 -12.79 -7.16
C GLY A 136 -7.11 -12.93 -7.40
N GLU A 137 -7.88 -13.42 -6.42
CA GLU A 137 -9.34 -13.45 -6.46
C GLU A 137 -9.91 -12.20 -5.80
N VAL A 138 -10.56 -11.34 -6.59
CA VAL A 138 -11.17 -10.10 -6.08
C VAL A 138 -12.40 -10.46 -5.25
N ILE A 139 -12.34 -10.16 -3.95
CA ILE A 139 -13.43 -10.37 -2.99
C ILE A 139 -14.35 -9.16 -2.97
N LYS A 140 -13.78 -7.95 -3.10
CA LYS A 140 -14.53 -6.70 -3.12
C LYS A 140 -13.81 -5.66 -3.96
N ASN A 141 -14.57 -4.88 -4.73
CA ASN A 141 -14.08 -3.74 -5.49
C ASN A 141 -15.23 -2.73 -5.65
N ASN A 142 -15.53 -2.02 -4.55
CA ASN A 142 -16.71 -1.17 -4.47
C ASN A 142 -16.31 0.30 -4.42
N GLU A 143 -16.59 1.02 -5.50
CA GLU A 143 -16.56 2.48 -5.51
C GLU A 143 -17.83 3.01 -4.84
N ILE A 144 -17.66 3.89 -3.85
CA ILE A 144 -18.73 4.49 -3.06
C ILE A 144 -18.80 5.96 -3.42
N LYS A 145 -19.95 6.39 -3.96
CA LYS A 145 -20.24 7.78 -4.30
C LYS A 145 -21.21 8.37 -3.31
N PHE A 146 -21.20 9.69 -3.22
CA PHE A 146 -21.94 10.46 -2.24
C PHE A 146 -22.74 11.55 -2.95
N ASP A 147 -23.89 11.92 -2.39
CA ASP A 147 -24.62 13.10 -2.83
C ASP A 147 -24.07 14.37 -2.15
N ASP A 148 -23.67 14.25 -0.88
CA ASP A 148 -22.89 15.24 -0.12
C ASP A 148 -21.66 14.57 0.51
N TYR A 149 -20.51 14.58 -0.19
CA TYR A 149 -19.28 13.94 0.28
C TYR A 149 -18.79 14.49 1.62
N THR A 150 -18.93 15.81 1.84
CA THR A 150 -18.40 16.43 3.05
C THR A 150 -19.20 16.00 4.28
N TRP A 151 -20.51 15.77 4.11
CA TRP A 151 -21.38 15.31 5.19
C TRP A 151 -21.41 13.79 5.36
N GLU A 152 -21.44 13.04 4.26
CA GLU A 152 -21.66 11.58 4.27
C GLU A 152 -20.37 10.76 4.42
N CYS A 153 -19.25 11.27 3.91
CA CYS A 153 -17.98 10.56 4.02
C CYS A 153 -17.50 10.58 5.47
N THR A 154 -17.02 9.44 5.98
CA THR A 154 -16.55 9.34 7.36
C THR A 154 -15.26 10.13 7.61
N ASN A 155 -14.46 10.37 6.58
CA ASN A 155 -13.20 11.11 6.67
C ASN A 155 -13.00 11.98 5.40
N PRO A 156 -13.77 13.07 5.23
CA PRO A 156 -13.80 13.85 3.99
C PRO A 156 -12.50 14.65 3.74
N GLU A 157 -11.61 14.73 4.72
CA GLU A 157 -10.33 15.46 4.64
C GLU A 157 -9.14 14.56 4.23
N ILE A 158 -9.35 13.26 4.04
CA ILE A 158 -8.32 12.34 3.54
C ILE A 158 -8.35 12.30 2.01
N GLY A 159 -7.16 12.26 1.40
CA GLY A 159 -7.00 12.29 -0.05
C GLY A 159 -7.15 13.70 -0.64
N GLY A 160 -7.40 13.77 -1.95
CA GLY A 160 -7.53 15.02 -2.71
C GLY A 160 -6.25 15.52 -3.36
#